data_AF-A0A6I5CAV7-F1
#
_entry.id   AF-A0A6I5CAV7-F1
#
_cell.length_a   1.000
_cell.length_b   1.000
_cell.length_c   1.000
_cell.angle_alpha   90.00
_cell.angle_beta   90.00
_cell.angle_gamma   90.00
#
_symmetry.space_group_name_H-M   'P 1'
#
loop_
_entity.id
_entity.type
_entity.pdbx_description
1 polymer ?
#
loop_
_entity_poly.entity_id
_entity_poly.type
_entity_poly.pdbx_seq_one_letter_code
_entity_poly.pdbx_strand_id
1 'polypeptide(L)'
;LAALVLFALVALTAPLTVGSDVESVTDAPGRPLESPSGHFPLGTDQFGRNLLGLVIWGSRISLLVGLLAAVLSVAIGALIGVTAGHFRGWYATVAMRVTDWFLVMPTLVLAIALATVLSRSLGTIVLAIGV
;
A
#
# COMPACT_ATOMS: atom_id res chain seq x y z
N LEU A 1 -2.84 17.35 3.70
CA LEU A 1 -3.12 16.87 5.08
C LEU A 1 -4.61 16.61 5.30
N ALA A 2 -5.52 17.55 5.06
CA ALA A 2 -6.97 17.35 5.23
C ALA A 2 -7.52 16.09 4.52
N ALA A 3 -7.12 15.84 3.26
CA ALA A 3 -7.50 14.64 2.53
C ALA A 3 -6.99 13.34 3.20
N LEU A 4 -5.75 13.33 3.70
CA LEU A 4 -5.19 12.16 4.42
C LEU A 4 -5.94 11.91 5.73
N VAL A 5 -6.29 12.96 6.46
CA VAL A 5 -7.10 12.84 7.68
C VAL A 5 -8.48 12.27 7.35
N LEU A 6 -9.13 12.74 6.28
CA LEU A 6 -10.40 12.20 5.81
C LEU A 6 -10.29 10.71 5.48
N PHE A 7 -9.31 10.30 4.67
CA PHE A 7 -9.10 8.88 4.34
C PHE A 7 -8.75 8.04 5.57
N ALA A 8 -7.98 8.58 6.51
CA ALA A 8 -7.67 7.90 7.76
C ALA A 8 -8.92 7.70 8.62
N LEU A 9 -9.82 8.69 8.70
CA LEU A 9 -11.10 8.57 9.40
C LEU A 9 -11.99 7.53 8.72
N VAL A 10 -12.14 7.59 7.40
CA VAL A 10 -12.91 6.60 6.61
C VAL A 10 -12.38 5.19 6.84
N ALA A 11 -11.06 5.02 6.78
CA ALA A 11 -10.41 3.75 7.08
C ALA A 11 -10.70 3.31 8.51
N LEU A 12 -10.52 4.17 9.52
CA LEU A 12 -10.79 3.84 10.92
C LEU A 12 -12.26 3.45 11.17
N THR A 13 -13.21 4.13 10.53
CA THR A 13 -14.64 3.82 10.65
C THR A 13 -15.09 2.64 9.78
N ALA A 14 -14.25 2.17 8.84
CA ALA A 14 -14.62 1.11 7.90
C ALA A 14 -15.31 -0.12 8.52
N PRO A 15 -14.84 -0.72 9.65
CA PRO A 15 -15.46 -1.91 10.24
C PRO A 15 -16.82 -1.63 10.87
N LEU A 16 -17.08 -0.36 11.22
CA LEU A 16 -18.36 0.09 11.78
C LEU A 16 -19.36 0.41 10.65
N THR A 17 -18.87 0.87 9.50
CA THR A 17 -19.70 1.29 8.36
C THR A 17 -19.94 0.17 7.34
N VAL A 18 -19.00 -0.76 7.22
CA VAL A 18 -18.97 -1.80 6.20
C VAL A 18 -18.47 -3.08 6.86
N GLY A 19 -19.32 -4.12 6.91
CA GLY A 19 -18.92 -5.40 7.48
C GLY A 19 -17.79 -6.06 6.68
N SER A 20 -17.09 -7.01 7.30
CA SER A 20 -16.02 -7.78 6.64
C SER A 20 -16.54 -8.75 5.56
N ASP A 21 -17.86 -8.91 5.48
CA ASP A 21 -18.59 -9.70 4.48
C ASP A 21 -18.39 -9.19 3.05
N VAL A 22 -18.01 -7.91 2.89
CA VAL A 22 -17.77 -7.32 1.56
C VAL A 22 -16.56 -7.93 0.84
N GLU A 23 -15.67 -8.62 1.54
CA GLU A 23 -14.58 -9.36 0.91
C GLU A 23 -15.05 -10.70 0.29
N SER A 24 -16.16 -11.26 0.80
CA SER A 24 -16.69 -12.57 0.38
C SER A 24 -17.17 -12.52 -1.08
N VAL A 25 -16.63 -13.42 -1.90
CA VAL A 25 -17.03 -13.60 -3.30
C VAL A 25 -18.26 -14.51 -3.40
N THR A 26 -18.51 -15.35 -2.39
CA THR A 26 -19.62 -16.31 -2.38
C THR A 26 -20.92 -15.70 -1.87
N ASP A 27 -20.85 -14.71 -0.99
CA ASP A 27 -22.02 -14.05 -0.37
C ASP A 27 -22.23 -12.64 -0.91
N ALA A 28 -21.96 -12.46 -2.20
CA ALA A 28 -22.06 -11.15 -2.82
C ALA A 28 -23.54 -10.68 -2.91
N PRO A 29 -23.87 -9.48 -2.41
CA PRO A 29 -25.26 -9.03 -2.25
C PRO A 29 -25.93 -8.57 -3.55
N GLY A 30 -25.17 -8.29 -4.61
CA GLY A 30 -25.69 -7.73 -5.86
C GLY A 30 -25.46 -8.62 -7.09
N ARG A 31 -25.93 -8.16 -8.25
CA ARG A 31 -25.66 -8.85 -9.53
C ARG A 31 -24.27 -8.47 -10.04
N PRO A 32 -23.57 -9.34 -10.79
CA PRO A 32 -22.31 -8.97 -11.43
C PRO A 32 -22.46 -7.75 -12.34
N LEU A 33 -21.54 -6.78 -12.22
CA LEU A 33 -21.46 -5.59 -13.06
C LEU A 33 -22.76 -4.75 -13.10
N GLU A 34 -23.40 -4.59 -11.93
CA GLU A 34 -24.57 -3.74 -11.78
C GLU A 34 -24.18 -2.26 -11.81
N SER A 35 -24.95 -1.45 -12.55
CA SER A 35 -24.75 -0.01 -12.63
C SER A 35 -25.02 0.68 -11.28
N PRO A 36 -24.43 1.87 -11.05
CA PRO A 36 -24.69 2.66 -9.84
C PRO A 36 -26.19 2.82 -9.55
N SER A 37 -26.60 2.46 -8.34
CA SER A 37 -27.99 2.50 -7.87
C SER A 37 -28.05 3.01 -6.44
N GLY A 38 -29.25 3.32 -5.93
CA GLY A 38 -29.42 3.77 -4.53
C GLY A 38 -28.93 2.75 -3.50
N HIS A 39 -28.94 1.45 -3.84
CA HIS A 39 -28.40 0.37 -3.00
C HIS A 39 -26.90 0.13 -3.23
N PHE A 40 -26.42 0.35 -4.47
CA PHE A 40 -25.01 0.24 -4.83
C PHE A 40 -24.51 1.58 -5.41
N PRO A 41 -24.12 2.57 -4.58
CA PRO A 41 -23.80 3.91 -5.06
C PRO A 41 -22.66 3.98 -6.08
N LEU A 42 -21.74 3.01 -6.05
CA LEU A 42 -20.67 2.86 -7.04
C LEU A 42 -20.85 1.65 -7.97
N GLY A 43 -21.99 0.97 -7.88
CA GLY A 43 -22.24 -0.30 -8.56
C GLY A 43 -21.56 -1.49 -7.89
N THR A 44 -21.48 -2.60 -8.62
CA THR A 44 -20.88 -3.86 -8.15
C THR A 44 -19.74 -4.34 -9.05
N ASP A 45 -18.86 -5.18 -8.50
CA ASP A 45 -17.77 -5.80 -9.27
C ASP A 45 -18.24 -7.02 -10.10
N GLN A 46 -17.31 -7.69 -10.77
CA GLN A 46 -17.58 -8.92 -11.55
C GLN A 46 -18.14 -10.09 -10.71
N PHE A 47 -18.06 -10.00 -9.39
CA PHE A 47 -18.58 -10.99 -8.46
C PHE A 47 -19.86 -10.53 -7.77
N GLY A 48 -20.37 -9.32 -8.05
CA GLY A 48 -21.57 -8.77 -7.42
C GLY A 48 -21.32 -8.08 -6.06
N ARG A 49 -20.05 -7.85 -5.69
CA ARG A 49 -19.69 -7.20 -4.42
C ARG A 49 -19.84 -5.69 -4.52
N ASN A 50 -20.26 -5.05 -3.43
CA ASN A 50 -20.45 -3.60 -3.37
C ASN A 50 -19.10 -2.86 -3.51
N LEU A 51 -18.92 -2.11 -4.61
CA LEU A 51 -17.69 -1.38 -4.90
C LEU A 51 -17.37 -0.30 -3.88
N LEU A 52 -18.39 0.38 -3.34
CA LEU A 52 -18.18 1.40 -2.30
C LEU A 52 -17.63 0.77 -1.02
N GLY A 53 -18.18 -0.39 -0.64
CA GLY A 53 -17.68 -1.15 0.50
C GLY A 53 -16.24 -1.60 0.29
N LEU A 54 -15.90 -2.12 -0.90
CA LEU A 54 -14.53 -2.52 -1.26
C LEU A 54 -13.54 -1.35 -1.21
N VAL A 55 -13.93 -0.16 -1.66
CA VAL A 55 -13.07 1.03 -1.58
C VAL A 55 -12.84 1.45 -0.14
N ILE A 56 -13.89 1.49 0.69
CA ILE A 56 -13.79 1.84 2.10
C ILE A 56 -12.91 0.84 2.86
N TRP A 57 -13.12 -0.46 2.65
CA TRP A 57 -12.33 -1.51 3.30
C TRP A 57 -10.88 -1.52 2.78
N GLY A 58 -10.69 -1.41 1.47
CA GLY A 58 -9.39 -1.35 0.82
C GLY A 58 -8.55 -0.15 1.27
N SER A 59 -9.18 0.98 1.62
CA SER A 59 -8.48 2.16 2.12
C SER A 59 -7.64 1.87 3.37
N ARG A 60 -8.08 0.95 4.24
CA ARG A 60 -7.31 0.49 5.42
C ARG A 60 -6.01 -0.17 5.02
N ILE A 61 -6.09 -1.11 4.09
CA ILE A 61 -4.93 -1.90 3.64
C ILE A 61 -3.95 -0.95 2.95
N SER A 62 -4.44 -0.08 2.06
CA SER A 62 -3.59 0.89 1.36
C SER A 62 -2.88 1.85 2.33
N LEU A 63 -3.58 2.37 3.35
CA LEU A 63 -2.98 3.25 4.35
C LEU A 63 -1.97 2.53 5.23
N LEU A 64 -2.27 1.31 5.67
CA LEU A 64 -1.35 0.51 6.46
C LEU A 64 -0.06 0.21 5.67
N VAL A 65 -0.21 -0.25 4.42
CA VAL A 65 0.93 -0.54 3.54
C VAL A 65 1.76 0.72 3.29
N GLY A 66 1.11 1.84 2.93
CA GLY A 66 1.81 3.10 2.67
C GLY A 66 2.54 3.63 3.91
N LEU A 67 1.93 3.54 5.09
CA LEU A 67 2.54 3.96 6.35
C LEU A 67 3.75 3.10 6.70
N LEU A 68 3.62 1.78 6.65
CA LEU A 68 4.73 0.87 6.97
C LEU A 68 5.88 1.00 5.97
N ALA A 69 5.58 1.16 4.69
CA ALA A 69 6.59 1.37 3.65
C ALA A 69 7.33 2.70 3.87
N ALA A 70 6.61 3.77 4.22
CA ALA A 70 7.23 5.06 4.52
C ALA A 70 8.13 5.00 5.77
N VAL A 71 7.66 4.35 6.84
CA VAL A 71 8.47 4.14 8.06
C VAL A 71 9.72 3.33 7.74
N LEU A 72 9.61 2.27 6.95
CA LEU A 72 10.73 1.44 6.53
C LEU A 72 11.75 2.24 5.71
N SER A 73 11.27 2.99 4.71
CA SER A 73 12.12 3.82 3.83
C SER A 73 12.85 4.89 4.62
N VAL A 74 12.16 5.57 5.54
CA VAL A 74 12.78 6.57 6.43
C VAL A 74 13.78 5.91 7.35
N ALA A 75 13.48 4.74 7.93
CA ALA A 75 14.42 4.04 8.81
C ALA A 75 15.70 3.62 8.07
N ILE A 76 15.58 3.04 6.88
CA ILE A 76 16.73 2.64 6.05
C ILE A 76 17.52 3.87 5.62
N GLY A 77 16.85 4.87 5.05
CA GLY A 77 17.50 6.09 4.56
C GLY A 77 18.15 6.90 5.68
N ALA A 78 17.51 6.99 6.85
CA ALA A 78 18.08 7.67 8.02
C ALA A 78 19.29 6.90 8.57
N LEU A 79 19.23 5.57 8.64
CA LEU A 79 20.37 4.76 9.10
C LEU A 79 21.57 4.97 8.18
N ILE A 80 21.38 4.84 6.86
CA ILE A 80 22.43 5.05 5.86
C ILE A 80 22.95 6.49 5.91
N GLY A 81 22.05 7.48 5.99
CA GLY A 81 22.42 8.90 6.02
C GLY A 81 23.21 9.29 7.26
N VAL A 82 22.79 8.83 8.44
CA VAL A 82 23.48 9.10 9.72
C VAL A 82 24.84 8.42 9.75
N THR A 83 24.95 7.16 9.34
CA THR A 83 26.25 6.47 9.34
C THR A 83 27.20 7.08 8.31
N ALA A 84 26.73 7.38 7.09
CA ALA A 84 27.55 8.01 6.06
C ALA A 84 28.02 9.41 6.49
N GLY A 85 27.14 10.18 7.15
CA GLY A 85 27.48 11.49 7.71
C GLY A 85 28.49 11.42 8.85
N HIS A 86 28.42 10.38 9.69
CA HIS A 86 29.30 10.20 10.85
C HIS A 86 30.71 9.71 10.46
N PHE A 87 30.81 8.60 9.72
CA PHE A 87 32.11 7.97 9.44
C PHE A 87 32.91 8.68 8.33
N ARG A 88 32.23 9.38 7.41
CA ARG A 88 32.85 10.10 6.27
C ARG A 88 33.79 9.20 5.43
N GLY A 89 34.51 9.78 4.46
CA GLY A 89 35.52 9.07 3.67
C GLY A 89 34.96 7.95 2.78
N TRP A 90 35.71 6.85 2.66
CA TRP A 90 35.39 5.76 1.73
C TRP A 90 34.08 5.04 2.07
N TYR A 91 33.75 4.86 3.36
CA TYR A 91 32.50 4.24 3.79
C TYR A 91 31.29 5.05 3.29
N ALA A 92 31.33 6.38 3.49
CA ALA A 92 30.29 7.27 3.03
C ALA A 92 30.13 7.20 1.50
N THR A 93 31.24 7.16 0.76
CA THR A 93 31.20 6.99 -0.70
C THR A 93 30.51 5.68 -1.08
N VAL A 94 30.86 4.56 -0.48
CA VAL A 94 30.24 3.26 -0.82
C VAL A 94 28.75 3.25 -0.46
N ALA A 95 28.38 3.72 0.73
CA ALA A 95 26.99 3.77 1.19
C ALA A 95 26.10 4.65 0.28
N MET A 96 26.60 5.83 -0.10
CA MET A 96 25.90 6.70 -1.04
C MET A 96 25.81 6.09 -2.44
N ARG A 97 26.86 5.40 -2.92
CA ARG A 97 26.84 4.73 -4.24
C ARG A 97 25.82 3.61 -4.33
N VAL A 98 25.65 2.85 -3.25
CA VAL A 98 24.58 1.83 -3.18
C VAL A 98 23.22 2.50 -3.28
N THR A 99 23.01 3.61 -2.55
CA THR A 99 21.76 4.37 -2.60
C THR A 99 21.49 4.93 -4.00
N ASP A 100 22.50 5.51 -4.65
CA ASP A 100 22.40 6.01 -6.03
C ASP A 100 21.97 4.89 -7.01
N TRP A 101 22.48 3.66 -6.81
CA TRP A 101 22.11 2.51 -7.63
C TRP A 101 20.60 2.21 -7.57
N PHE A 102 20.02 2.21 -6.37
CA PHE A 102 18.58 1.99 -6.19
C PHE A 102 17.75 3.12 -6.82
N LEU A 103 18.18 4.38 -6.70
CA LEU A 103 17.47 5.53 -7.25
C LEU A 103 17.43 5.56 -8.79
N VAL A 104 18.43 4.97 -9.45
CA VAL A 104 18.49 4.89 -10.92
C VAL A 104 17.63 3.76 -11.47
N MET A 105 17.33 2.72 -10.67
CA MET A 105 16.49 1.62 -11.09
C MET A 105 15.03 2.09 -11.26
N PRO A 106 14.35 1.72 -12.37
CA PRO A 106 12.93 1.98 -12.51
C PRO A 106 12.15 1.28 -11.39
N THR A 107 11.50 2.05 -10.52
CA THR A 107 10.81 1.54 -9.31
C THR A 107 9.78 0.46 -9.63
N LEU A 108 9.04 0.61 -10.72
CA LEU A 108 8.07 -0.40 -11.19
C LEU A 108 8.75 -1.74 -11.54
N VAL A 109 9.93 -1.69 -12.16
CA VAL A 109 10.66 -2.91 -12.55
C VAL A 109 11.16 -3.64 -11.31
N LEU A 110 11.73 -2.90 -10.34
CA LEU A 110 12.16 -3.47 -9.06
C LEU A 110 10.99 -4.08 -8.30
N ALA A 111 9.86 -3.36 -8.21
CA ALA A 111 8.67 -3.84 -7.52
C ALA A 111 8.12 -5.13 -8.12
N ILE A 112 8.08 -5.25 -9.46
CA ILE A 112 7.65 -6.47 -10.15
C ILE A 112 8.64 -7.61 -9.90
N ALA A 113 9.95 -7.37 -9.98
CA ALA A 113 10.97 -8.38 -9.73
C ALA A 113 10.90 -8.93 -8.29
N LEU A 114 10.65 -8.07 -7.31
CA LEU A 114 10.45 -8.49 -5.92
C LEU A 114 9.13 -9.27 -5.78
N ALA A 115 8.05 -8.83 -6.43
CA ALA A 115 6.76 -9.50 -6.38
C ALA A 115 6.74 -10.90 -7.02
N THR A 116 7.65 -11.20 -7.95
CA THR A 116 7.75 -12.53 -8.56
C THR A 116 8.58 -13.52 -7.74
N VAL A 117 9.56 -13.03 -6.99
CA VAL A 117 10.43 -13.88 -6.16
C VAL A 117 9.85 -14.12 -4.77
N LEU A 118 9.16 -13.12 -4.22
CA LEU A 118 8.61 -13.17 -2.87
C LEU A 118 7.18 -13.73 -2.87
N SER A 119 6.81 -14.42 -1.77
CA SER A 119 5.46 -14.93 -1.60
C SER A 119 4.44 -13.78 -1.48
N ARG A 120 3.21 -14.01 -1.92
CA ARG A 120 2.16 -12.99 -1.88
C ARG A 120 1.74 -12.72 -0.43
N SER A 121 2.19 -11.60 0.14
CA SER A 121 1.86 -11.18 1.50
C SER A 121 1.85 -9.66 1.62
N LEU A 122 1.17 -9.12 2.65
CA LEU A 122 1.23 -7.68 2.95
C LEU A 122 2.66 -7.22 3.21
N GLY A 123 3.48 -8.05 3.87
CA GLY A 123 4.89 -7.74 4.14
C GLY A 123 5.73 -7.61 2.86
N THR A 124 5.46 -8.46 1.87
CA THR A 124 6.10 -8.38 0.55
C THR A 124 5.79 -7.06 -0.15
N ILE A 125 4.54 -6.59 -0.08
CA ILE A 125 4.13 -5.32 -0.68
C ILE A 125 4.82 -4.15 0.04
N VAL A 126 4.84 -4.18 1.38
CA VAL A 126 5.51 -3.15 2.19
C VAL A 126 7.00 -3.07 1.85
N LEU A 127 7.68 -4.22 1.76
CA LEU A 127 9.11 -4.28 1.44
C LEU A 127 9.39 -3.83 0.01
N ALA A 128 8.56 -4.19 -0.96
CA ALA A 128 8.74 -3.79 -2.35
C ALA A 128 8.55 -2.28 -2.58
N ILE A 129 7.72 -1.62 -1.78
CA ILE A 129 7.47 -0.16 -1.88
C ILE A 129 8.46 0.63 -1.01
N GLY A 130 8.87 0.08 0.13
CA GLY A 130 9.66 0.80 1.13
C GLY A 130 11.18 0.77 0.94
N VAL A 131 11.70 -0.01 -0.01
CA VAL A 131 13.13 -0.17 -0.31
C VAL A 131 13.53 0.60 -1.55
#